data_AF-A0A5U3FYR3-F1
#
_entry.id   AF-A0A5U3FYR3-F1
#
_cell.length_a   1.000
_cell.length_b   1.000
_cell.length_c   1.000
_cell.angle_alpha   90.00
_cell.angle_beta   90.00
_cell.angle_gamma   90.00
#
_symmetry.space_group_name_H-M   'P 1'
#
loop_
_entity.id
_entity.type
_entity.pdbx_description
1 polymer ?
#
loop_
_entity_poly.entity_id
_entity_poly.type
_entity_poly.pdbx_seq_one_letter_code
_entity_poly.pdbx_strand_id
1 'polypeptide(L)'
;MINQNKSLTQKALAGVSFLRMHAEAMADDDDFFIAIMSEPHTIAANAIEQLVKENEKLRAQLVAFQKAANPAVAVDPAAPDSERTCHTTFVKGLRVCLRRAPSTRGTIDDTRFDKTLGHLAFVYFESPFEPDRWMRVKHLELVPHPDR
;
A
#
# COMPACT_ATOMS: atom_id res chain seq x y z
N MET A 1 -6.11 24.19 14.74
CA MET A 1 -5.53 23.93 13.40
C MET A 1 -4.53 22.78 13.51
N ILE A 2 -4.78 21.63 12.88
CA ILE A 2 -3.84 20.50 12.85
C ILE A 2 -2.69 20.88 11.90
N ASN A 3 -1.47 20.99 12.43
CA ASN A 3 -0.27 21.27 11.66
C ASN A 3 -0.08 20.18 10.58
N GLN A 4 -0.03 20.59 9.30
CA GLN A 4 0.06 19.68 8.16
C GLN A 4 1.36 18.85 8.17
N ASN A 5 2.44 19.37 8.77
CA ASN A 5 3.76 18.74 8.81
C ASN A 5 3.91 17.61 9.85
N LYS A 6 2.86 17.32 10.63
CA LYS A 6 2.89 16.23 11.61
C LYS A 6 2.59 14.88 10.97
N SER A 7 3.26 13.83 11.43
CA SER A 7 2.97 12.45 11.01
C SER A 7 1.55 12.04 11.40
N LEU A 8 0.97 11.04 10.72
CA LEU A 8 -0.37 10.54 11.05
C LEU A 8 -0.49 10.14 12.52
N THR A 9 0.54 9.46 13.05
CA THR A 9 0.66 9.11 14.47
C THR A 9 0.59 10.32 15.39
N GLN A 10 1.37 11.38 15.09
CA GLN A 10 1.36 12.60 15.88
C GLN A 10 0.02 13.34 15.81
N LYS A 11 -0.66 13.31 14.65
CA LYS A 11 -1.99 13.88 14.49
C LYS A 11 -3.03 13.09 15.29
N ALA A 12 -2.97 11.76 15.25
CA ALA A 12 -3.85 10.89 16.04
C ALA A 12 -3.66 11.10 17.54
N LEU A 13 -2.42 11.13 18.03
CA LEU A 13 -2.11 11.39 19.44
C LEU A 13 -2.55 12.79 19.90
N ALA A 14 -2.39 13.81 19.05
CA ALA A 14 -2.94 15.14 19.35
C ALA A 14 -4.48 15.13 19.44
N GLY A 15 -5.15 14.33 18.60
CA GLY A 15 -6.58 14.09 18.70
C GLY A 15 -6.99 13.39 20.00
N VAL A 16 -6.21 12.39 20.46
CA VAL A 16 -6.43 11.72 21.76
C VAL A 16 -6.34 12.72 22.91
N SER A 17 -5.29 13.56 22.94
CA SER A 17 -5.14 14.58 23.98
C SER A 17 -6.30 15.57 23.97
N PHE A 18 -6.76 15.99 22.79
CA PHE A 18 -7.92 16.86 22.64
C PHE A 18 -9.21 16.21 23.17
N LEU A 19 -9.45 14.95 22.83
CA LEU A 19 -10.63 14.21 23.29
C LEU A 19 -10.64 14.01 24.81
N ARG A 20 -9.47 13.74 25.43
CA ARG A 20 -9.36 13.62 26.89
C ARG A 20 -9.62 14.94 27.60
N MET A 21 -9.02 16.02 27.12
CA MET A 21 -9.27 17.36 27.68
C MET A 21 -10.75 17.75 27.60
N HIS A 22 -11.40 17.43 26.48
CA HIS A 22 -12.84 17.67 26.34
C HIS A 22 -13.69 16.77 27.23
N ALA A 23 -13.31 15.49 27.40
CA ALA A 23 -13.99 14.60 28.31
C ALA A 23 -13.93 15.10 29.76
N GLU A 24 -12.76 15.54 30.22
CA GLU A 24 -12.57 16.15 31.54
C GLU A 24 -13.43 17.39 31.71
N ALA A 25 -13.39 18.31 30.75
CA ALA A 25 -14.21 19.53 30.79
C ALA A 25 -15.72 19.25 30.79
N MET A 26 -16.18 18.20 30.09
CA MET A 26 -17.59 17.80 30.10
C MET A 26 -17.98 17.11 31.41
N ALA A 27 -17.09 16.32 32.01
CA ALA A 27 -17.38 15.63 33.26
C ALA A 27 -17.60 16.60 34.44
N ASP A 28 -16.96 17.77 34.39
CA ASP A 28 -17.09 18.83 35.39
C ASP A 28 -18.26 19.80 35.11
N ASP A 29 -19.07 19.56 34.06
CA ASP A 29 -20.21 20.42 33.69
C ASP A 29 -21.45 20.12 34.55
N ASP A 30 -22.18 21.17 34.94
CA ASP A 30 -23.40 21.07 35.76
C ASP A 30 -24.60 20.53 34.95
N ASP A 31 -24.59 20.64 33.61
CA ASP A 31 -25.62 20.04 32.77
C ASP A 31 -25.38 18.54 32.62
N PHE A 32 -26.28 17.75 33.22
CA PHE A 32 -26.26 16.30 33.15
C PHE A 32 -26.10 15.76 31.73
N PHE A 33 -26.76 16.36 30.72
CA PHE A 33 -26.66 15.90 29.33
C PHE A 33 -25.28 16.15 28.73
N ILE A 34 -24.55 17.16 29.19
CA ILE A 34 -23.16 17.41 28.81
C ILE A 34 -22.23 16.45 29.56
N ALA A 35 -22.45 16.24 30.86
CA ALA A 35 -21.67 15.32 31.67
C ALA A 35 -21.69 13.88 31.13
N ILE A 36 -22.83 13.37 30.63
CA ILE A 36 -22.89 12.01 30.07
C ILE A 36 -22.02 11.84 28.81
N MET A 37 -21.72 12.94 28.11
CA MET A 37 -20.95 12.89 26.87
C MET A 37 -19.44 12.77 27.10
N SER A 38 -18.98 12.94 28.34
CA SER A 38 -17.57 12.73 28.74
C SER A 38 -17.08 11.30 28.48
N GLU A 39 -17.93 10.30 28.78
CA GLU A 39 -17.57 8.88 28.68
C GLU A 39 -17.34 8.44 27.21
N PRO A 40 -18.22 8.74 26.24
CA PRO A 40 -17.95 8.51 24.82
C PRO A 40 -16.63 9.10 24.32
N HIS A 41 -16.26 10.31 24.76
CA HIS A 41 -15.00 10.95 24.37
C HIS A 41 -13.79 10.22 24.94
N THR A 42 -13.88 9.75 26.19
CA THR A 42 -12.86 8.92 26.83
C THR A 42 -12.68 7.58 26.12
N ILE A 43 -13.78 6.92 25.76
CA ILE A 43 -13.77 5.67 24.99
C ILE A 43 -13.10 5.87 23.62
N ALA A 44 -13.49 6.92 22.89
CA ALA A 44 -12.90 7.25 21.59
C ALA A 44 -11.40 7.52 21.69
N ALA A 45 -10.97 8.29 22.70
CA ALA A 45 -9.56 8.57 22.95
C ALA A 45 -8.76 7.28 23.19
N ASN A 46 -9.27 6.38 24.04
CA ASN A 46 -8.62 5.10 24.34
C ASN A 46 -8.53 4.18 23.12
N ALA A 47 -9.61 4.10 22.32
CA ALA A 47 -9.63 3.29 21.10
C ALA A 47 -8.60 3.78 20.06
N ILE A 48 -8.50 5.10 19.85
CA ILE A 48 -7.50 5.68 18.94
C ILE A 48 -6.08 5.39 19.43
N GLU A 49 -5.82 5.55 20.73
CA GLU A 49 -4.49 5.26 21.29
C GLU A 49 -4.10 3.79 21.09
N GLN A 50 -5.04 2.87 21.30
CA GLN A 50 -4.81 1.45 21.08
C GLN A 50 -4.52 1.15 19.60
N LEU A 51 -5.31 1.70 18.68
CA LEU A 51 -5.10 1.54 17.23
C LEU A 51 -3.74 2.05 16.79
N VAL A 52 -3.26 3.17 17.34
CA VAL A 52 -1.93 3.70 17.05
C VAL A 52 -0.85 2.71 17.48
N LYS A 53 -0.94 2.14 18.69
CA LYS A 53 0.01 1.16 19.22
C LYS A 53 0.02 -0.13 18.39
N GLU A 54 -1.14 -0.63 18.01
CA GLU A 54 -1.27 -1.84 17.18
C GLU A 54 -0.72 -1.62 15.77
N ASN A 55 -0.97 -0.46 15.17
CA ASN A 55 -0.44 -0.14 13.85
C ASN A 55 1.09 -0.08 13.83
N GLU A 56 1.70 0.49 14.88
CA GLU A 56 3.16 0.51 15.03
C GLU A 56 3.75 -0.90 15.15
N LYS A 57 3.12 -1.78 15.94
CA LYS A 57 3.51 -3.19 16.04
C LYS A 57 3.40 -3.93 14.71
N LEU A 58 2.29 -3.75 13.99
CA LEU A 58 2.09 -4.37 12.68
C LEU A 58 3.12 -3.89 11.65
N ARG A 59 3.45 -2.59 11.65
CA ARG A 59 4.52 -2.06 10.79
C ARG A 59 5.88 -2.69 11.12
N ALA A 60 6.22 -2.82 12.40
CA ALA A 60 7.47 -3.46 12.82
C ALA A 60 7.53 -4.93 12.38
N GLN A 61 6.41 -5.67 12.51
CA GLN A 61 6.31 -7.05 12.05
C GLN A 61 6.45 -7.16 10.52
N LEU A 62 5.81 -6.27 9.76
CA LEU A 62 5.95 -6.23 8.30
C LEU A 62 7.38 -5.95 7.86
N VAL A 63 8.05 -4.98 8.50
CA VAL A 63 9.47 -4.69 8.22
C VAL A 63 10.35 -5.90 8.55
N ALA A 64 10.10 -6.59 9.67
CA ALA A 64 10.84 -7.79 10.04
C ALA A 64 10.61 -8.94 9.04
N PHE A 65 9.36 -9.17 8.63
CA PHE A 65 9.01 -10.18 7.63
C PHE A 65 9.66 -9.88 6.26
N GLN A 66 9.64 -8.63 5.82
CA GLN A 66 10.28 -8.20 4.58
C GLN A 66 11.80 -8.42 4.63
N LYS A 67 12.46 -8.04 5.73
CA LYS A 67 13.90 -8.31 5.92
C LYS A 67 14.23 -9.79 5.89
N ALA A 68 13.38 -10.63 6.46
CA ALA A 68 13.56 -12.08 6.46
C ALA A 68 13.31 -12.71 5.07
N ALA A 69 12.34 -12.18 4.31
CA ALA A 69 11.97 -12.70 2.99
C ALA A 69 12.95 -12.24 1.88
N ASN A 70 13.54 -11.05 1.98
CA ASN A 70 14.50 -10.57 1.00
C ASN A 70 15.50 -9.57 1.63
N PRO A 71 16.69 -10.02 2.09
CA PRO A 71 17.64 -9.18 2.83
C PRO A 71 18.24 -8.02 2.01
N ALA A 72 18.00 -7.99 0.70
CA ALA A 72 18.49 -6.95 -0.21
C ALA A 72 17.56 -5.72 -0.35
N VAL A 73 16.31 -5.75 0.17
CA VAL A 73 15.33 -4.68 -0.11
C VAL A 73 14.59 -4.26 1.17
N ALA A 74 15.06 -3.21 1.82
CA ALA A 74 14.33 -2.51 2.87
C ALA A 74 13.40 -1.46 2.24
N VAL A 75 12.12 -1.78 2.05
CA VAL A 75 11.11 -0.79 1.68
C VAL A 75 10.49 -0.24 2.96
N ASP A 76 10.49 1.09 3.13
CA ASP A 76 9.74 1.74 4.20
C ASP A 76 8.25 1.77 3.83
N PRO A 77 7.36 1.05 4.54
CA PRO A 77 5.92 1.07 4.27
C PRO A 77 5.27 2.43 4.57
N ALA A 78 5.95 3.35 5.25
CA ALA A 78 5.47 4.70 5.55
C ALA A 78 5.91 5.77 4.53
N ALA A 79 6.71 5.40 3.52
CA ALA A 79 7.14 6.32 2.48
C ALA A 79 5.95 6.80 1.63
N PRO A 80 5.93 8.09 1.21
CA PRO A 80 4.92 8.61 0.32
C PRO A 80 4.87 7.80 -0.99
N ASP A 81 3.67 7.64 -1.54
CA ASP A 81 3.34 6.82 -2.72
C ASP A 81 4.18 7.11 -3.98
N SER A 82 4.95 8.20 -3.98
CA SER A 82 5.87 8.58 -5.05
C SER A 82 7.04 7.60 -5.26
N GLU A 83 7.36 6.77 -4.28
CA GLU A 83 8.43 5.76 -4.36
C GLU A 83 7.95 4.32 -4.16
N ARG A 84 6.64 4.08 -4.26
CA ARG A 84 6.18 2.72 -4.60
C ARG A 84 6.57 2.47 -6.04
N THR A 85 7.83 2.07 -6.24
CA THR A 85 8.26 1.34 -7.43
C THR A 85 7.27 0.19 -7.55
N CYS A 86 6.25 0.37 -8.38
CA CYS A 86 5.27 -0.67 -8.64
C CYS A 86 6.06 -1.78 -9.28
N HIS A 87 6.50 -2.74 -8.46
CA HIS A 87 7.24 -3.90 -8.91
C HIS A 87 6.28 -4.67 -9.82
N THR A 88 6.37 -4.40 -11.11
CA THR A 88 5.67 -5.22 -12.09
C THR A 88 6.31 -6.59 -11.99
N THR A 89 5.50 -7.61 -11.78
CA THR A 89 5.91 -9.03 -11.80
C THR A 89 6.53 -9.46 -13.14
N PHE A 90 6.46 -8.57 -14.12
CA PHE A 90 6.94 -8.71 -15.47
C PHE A 90 8.33 -8.06 -15.56
N VAL A 91 9.36 -8.91 -15.61
CA VAL A 91 10.78 -8.55 -15.74
C VAL A 91 11.25 -9.01 -17.11
N LYS A 92 12.27 -8.34 -17.66
CA LYS A 92 12.98 -8.79 -18.87
C LYS A 92 13.36 -10.28 -18.78
N GLY A 93 13.09 -11.02 -19.85
CA GLY A 93 13.35 -12.45 -19.98
C GLY A 93 12.20 -13.37 -19.55
N LEU A 94 11.13 -12.84 -18.93
CA LEU A 94 9.98 -13.68 -18.57
C LEU A 94 9.14 -14.05 -19.79
N ARG A 95 8.69 -15.31 -19.79
CA ARG A 95 7.73 -15.82 -20.78
C ARG A 95 6.31 -15.46 -20.37
N VAL A 96 5.59 -14.88 -21.30
CA VAL A 96 4.22 -14.38 -21.13
C VAL A 96 3.33 -14.91 -22.24
N CYS A 97 2.03 -14.97 -21.98
CA CYS A 97 1.01 -15.22 -23.00
C CYS A 97 -0.03 -14.10 -23.01
N LEU A 98 -0.74 -13.99 -24.12
CA LEU A 98 -1.87 -13.08 -24.22
C LEU A 98 -3.04 -13.64 -23.41
N ARG A 99 -3.61 -12.81 -22.53
CA ARG A 99 -4.80 -13.19 -21.75
C ARG A 99 -6.00 -13.58 -22.61
N ARG A 100 -6.16 -12.94 -23.78
CA ARG A 100 -7.23 -13.26 -24.76
C ARG A 100 -6.90 -14.46 -25.64
N ALA A 101 -5.62 -14.83 -25.76
CA ALA A 101 -5.15 -15.90 -26.63
C ALA A 101 -3.95 -16.60 -25.96
N PRO A 102 -4.20 -17.51 -25.00
CA PRO A 102 -3.14 -18.15 -24.23
C PRO A 102 -2.14 -18.97 -25.08
N SER A 103 -2.54 -19.31 -26.32
CA SER A 103 -1.70 -19.95 -27.32
C SER A 103 -0.60 -19.03 -27.86
N THR A 104 -0.82 -17.72 -27.83
CA THR A 104 0.14 -16.73 -28.32
C THR A 104 1.10 -16.38 -27.19
N ARG A 105 2.32 -16.89 -27.30
CA ARG A 105 3.38 -16.74 -26.32
C ARG A 105 4.42 -15.74 -26.79
N GLY A 106 5.10 -15.14 -25.83
CA GLY A 106 6.22 -14.25 -26.10
C GLY A 106 7.12 -14.07 -24.89
N THR A 107 8.20 -13.33 -25.09
CA THR A 107 9.20 -13.03 -24.07
C THR A 107 9.30 -11.52 -23.88
N ILE A 108 9.38 -11.06 -22.65
CA ILE A 108 9.53 -9.63 -22.35
C ILE A 108 10.98 -9.20 -22.59
N ASP A 109 11.19 -8.14 -23.36
CA ASP A 109 12.53 -7.56 -23.55
C ASP A 109 12.75 -6.30 -22.72
N ASP A 110 11.70 -5.51 -22.54
CA ASP A 110 11.78 -4.25 -21.82
C ASP A 110 10.45 -3.89 -21.16
N THR A 111 10.52 -3.05 -20.13
CA THR A 111 9.37 -2.58 -19.37
C THR A 111 9.48 -1.11 -19.10
N ARG A 112 8.38 -0.37 -19.29
CA ARG A 112 8.32 1.05 -18.98
C ARG A 112 6.99 1.42 -18.36
N PHE A 113 6.99 2.53 -17.62
CA PHE A 113 5.77 3.12 -17.08
C PHE A 113 5.39 4.36 -17.90
N ASP A 114 4.13 4.39 -18.32
CA ASP A 114 3.52 5.53 -19.02
C ASP A 114 2.40 6.11 -18.16
N LYS A 115 2.36 7.44 -18.00
CA LYS A 115 1.37 8.11 -17.12
C LYS A 115 -0.08 7.93 -17.60
N THR A 116 -0.29 7.72 -18.90
CA THR A 116 -1.62 7.62 -19.52
C THR A 116 -2.02 6.16 -19.73
N LEU A 117 -1.05 5.30 -20.07
CA LEU A 117 -1.29 3.91 -20.44
C LEU A 117 -0.98 2.90 -19.32
N GLY A 118 -0.29 3.34 -18.26
CA GLY A 118 0.17 2.52 -17.14
C GLY A 118 1.43 1.72 -17.49
N HIS A 119 1.60 0.56 -16.85
CA HIS A 119 2.73 -0.33 -17.11
C HIS A 119 2.62 -0.99 -18.49
N LEU A 120 3.67 -0.82 -19.29
CA LEU A 120 3.84 -1.40 -20.60
C LEU A 120 5.05 -2.34 -20.60
N ALA A 121 4.93 -3.48 -21.26
CA ALA A 121 6.01 -4.41 -21.53
C ALA A 121 6.17 -4.56 -23.05
N PHE A 122 7.40 -4.52 -23.55
CA PHE A 122 7.72 -4.87 -24.92
C PHE A 122 7.86 -6.39 -25.00
N VAL A 123 7.02 -7.03 -25.82
CA VAL A 123 6.95 -8.49 -25.92
C VAL A 123 7.38 -8.92 -27.31
N TYR A 124 8.39 -9.79 -27.37
CA TYR A 124 8.74 -10.55 -28.57
C TYR A 124 7.84 -11.77 -28.67
N PHE A 125 6.99 -11.84 -29.68
CA PHE A 125 6.08 -12.97 -29.85
C PHE A 125 6.77 -14.12 -30.59
N GLU A 126 6.52 -15.35 -30.14
CA GLU A 126 7.02 -16.56 -30.82
C GLU A 126 6.22 -16.86 -32.10
N SER A 127 5.03 -16.27 -32.24
CA SER A 127 4.16 -16.46 -33.39
C SER A 127 4.62 -15.57 -34.56
N PRO A 128 4.86 -16.13 -35.77
CA PRO A 128 5.26 -15.34 -36.93
C PRO A 128 4.14 -14.40 -37.45
N PHE A 129 2.90 -14.59 -36.98
CA PHE A 129 1.75 -13.77 -37.35
C PHE A 129 1.51 -12.60 -36.40
N GLU A 130 2.18 -12.59 -35.24
CA GLU A 130 1.98 -11.57 -34.22
C GLU A 130 3.21 -10.66 -34.17
N PRO A 131 3.10 -9.36 -34.51
CA PRO A 131 4.25 -8.48 -34.49
C PRO A 131 4.65 -8.12 -33.07
N ASP A 132 5.96 -8.03 -32.84
CA ASP A 132 6.55 -7.56 -31.59
C ASP A 132 6.10 -6.13 -31.30
N ARG A 133 5.60 -5.90 -30.09
CA ARG A 133 5.00 -4.60 -29.74
C ARG A 133 4.96 -4.33 -28.25
N TRP A 134 4.80 -3.05 -27.92
CA TRP A 134 4.45 -2.62 -26.57
C TRP A 134 3.03 -3.03 -26.21
N MET A 135 2.90 -3.68 -25.07
CA MET A 135 1.67 -4.29 -24.58
C MET A 135 1.40 -3.80 -23.16
N ARG A 136 0.15 -3.47 -22.85
CA ARG A 136 -0.22 -3.18 -21.46
C ARG A 136 -0.15 -4.46 -20.66
N VAL A 137 0.54 -4.39 -19.52
CA VAL A 137 0.79 -5.54 -18.64
C VAL A 137 -0.51 -6.25 -18.23
N LYS A 138 -1.63 -5.53 -18.08
CA LYS A 138 -2.96 -6.11 -17.78
C LYS A 138 -3.50 -7.11 -18.82
N HIS A 139 -2.92 -7.15 -20.02
CA HIS A 139 -3.29 -8.08 -21.09
C HIS A 139 -2.33 -9.26 -21.22
N LEU A 140 -1.32 -9.32 -20.36
CA LEU A 140 -0.33 -10.38 -20.30
C LEU A 140 -0.59 -11.23 -19.06
N GLU A 141 -0.40 -12.53 -19.21
CA GLU A 141 -0.34 -13.48 -18.11
C GLU A 141 1.03 -14.15 -18.13
N LEU A 142 1.60 -14.40 -16.95
CA LEU A 142 2.86 -15.13 -16.84
C LEU A 142 2.61 -16.59 -17.20
N VAL A 143 3.41 -17.11 -18.13
CA VAL A 143 3.41 -18.55 -18.39
C VAL A 143 4.26 -19.18 -17.31
N PRO A 144 3.70 -20.04 -16.44
CA PRO A 144 4.51 -20.76 -15.47
C PRO A 144 5.58 -21.54 -16.22
N HIS A 145 6.84 -21.31 -15.88
CA HIS A 145 7.90 -22.20 -16.33
C HIS A 145 7.60 -23.58 -15.73
N PRO A 146 7.60 -24.66 -16.53
CA PRO A 146 7.68 -26.00 -15.95
C PRO A 146 8.97 -26.06 -15.15
N ASP A 147 8.83 -26.46 -13.89
CA ASP A 147 9.88 -26.53 -12.89
C ASP A 147 11.21 -27.07 -13.43
N ARG A 148 12.30 -26.46 -12.99
CA ARG A 148 13.61 -27.11 -12.98
C ARG A 148 14.25 -26.93 -11.61
#